data_AF-A0A3R6DPK8-F1
#
_entry.id   AF-A0A3R6DPK8-F1
#
_cell.length_a   1.000
_cell.length_b   1.000
_cell.length_c   1.000
_cell.angle_alpha   90.00
_cell.angle_beta   90.00
_cell.angle_gamma   90.00
#
_symmetry.space_group_name_H-M   'P 1'
#
loop_
_entity.id
_entity.type
_entity.pdbx_description
1 polymer ?
#
loop_
_entity_poly.entity_id
_entity_poly.type
_entity_poly.pdbx_seq_one_letter_code
_entity_poly.pdbx_strand_id
1 'polypeptide(L)'
;MKENCGKIENILNLALDATREEREKSLNLDVGYDVADDSWEVIVKFFGTTEELRQKLLERFPEEQAQIGIYNLTNEYAILRIPQPLVELVASMPEIEYMEKPKRLFFSVENGKRSSCINPLQTGQGTSPTSNLTGKEVLVAVIDSGIDYAHPDFCNSDGTTRIAVLWDQTLDTVYERETINLALRQESEQERYAICPSRDASGHGTHVAGIAAGNGRASNGRYRGVAYESELIVVKLGVPRETSFPKTTELMSAVDFCIARARQYGKPIALNLSFGNNYGSHSGNSLIETYLDDMANYWKTSIVIGSGNEGSAAVHTAGKLTLNEEQEVEIAVSAYEASLNLQIWKNYVDEIGVSVIHPGGTAIGPLQRIQGTQRFQLGETNLLVYYGEPSPYNPYQEIYLDFIPVGSYIDDGIWKIRLTPIRITDGAFDMWLPAGNVLNSGTGFLNPVEETTLTIPSTATKVITVGAYDARFDQAAAFSGRGYTRATNQVKPDLVAPGVEIMSCAPGGGYQVRTGTSMATPFVTGSAALLMQWGIVNGNDAYLYGEKMKAYLIRGARKLPGFTVYPNPVLGWGALCTANSIPR
;
A
#
# COMPACT_ATOMS: atom_id res chain seq x y z
N MET A 1 44.23 4.37 18.06
CA MET A 1 43.10 3.91 17.24
C MET A 1 42.38 2.87 18.07
N LYS A 2 41.16 3.17 18.55
CA LYS A 2 40.29 2.15 19.11
C LYS A 2 39.87 1.23 17.96
N GLU A 3 39.91 -0.08 18.17
CA GLU A 3 39.33 -1.04 17.20
C GLU A 3 37.80 -0.95 17.29
N ASN A 4 37.14 -0.68 16.16
CA ASN A 4 35.68 -0.66 16.11
C ASN A 4 35.13 -2.06 16.38
N CYS A 5 34.19 -2.16 17.32
CA CYS A 5 33.50 -3.41 17.62
C CYS A 5 32.56 -3.75 16.44
N GLY A 6 32.77 -4.89 15.78
CA GLY A 6 31.94 -5.35 14.64
C GLY A 6 30.47 -5.65 15.01
N LYS A 7 30.11 -5.57 16.29
CA LYS A 7 28.73 -5.70 16.80
C LYS A 7 27.99 -4.37 16.92
N ILE A 8 28.67 -3.23 16.75
CA ILE A 8 28.08 -1.89 16.90
C ILE A 8 27.88 -1.27 15.51
N GLU A 9 26.70 -0.67 15.29
CA GLU A 9 26.41 0.11 14.09
C GLU A 9 27.42 1.25 13.88
N ASN A 10 27.86 1.45 12.63
CA ASN A 10 28.79 2.51 12.25
C ASN A 10 28.42 3.91 12.74
N ILE A 11 27.12 4.25 12.77
CA ILE A 11 26.66 5.58 13.20
C ILE A 11 26.75 5.73 14.72
N LEU A 12 26.50 4.66 15.48
CA LEU A 12 26.71 4.64 16.93
C LEU A 12 28.20 4.72 17.27
N ASN A 13 29.07 3.97 16.58
CA ASN A 13 30.53 4.11 16.71
C ASN A 13 30.98 5.55 16.46
N LEU A 14 30.52 6.16 15.38
CA LEU A 14 30.84 7.56 15.05
C LEU A 14 30.30 8.54 16.11
N ALA A 15 29.15 8.28 16.70
CA ALA A 15 28.59 9.11 17.75
C ALA A 15 29.39 8.99 19.07
N LEU A 16 29.82 7.80 19.45
CA LEU A 16 30.64 7.56 20.64
C LEU A 16 32.03 8.19 20.53
N ASP A 17 32.62 8.20 19.31
CA ASP A 17 33.92 8.82 19.04
C ASP A 17 33.86 10.35 18.89
N ALA A 18 32.73 10.89 18.42
CA ALA A 18 32.54 12.33 18.26
C ALA A 18 32.48 13.06 19.61
N THR A 19 33.07 14.25 19.67
CA THR A 19 32.92 15.14 20.83
C THR A 19 31.47 15.60 20.97
N ARG A 20 31.07 15.99 22.19
CA ARG A 20 29.73 16.51 22.44
C ARG A 20 29.38 17.71 21.54
N GLU A 21 30.32 18.65 21.33
CA GLU A 21 30.10 19.80 20.46
C GLU A 21 29.89 19.41 18.99
N GLU A 22 30.51 18.31 18.53
CA GLU A 22 30.30 17.78 17.18
C GLU A 22 28.96 17.05 17.06
N ARG A 23 28.56 16.30 18.10
CA ARG A 23 27.25 15.66 18.14
C ARG A 23 26.09 16.65 18.16
N GLU A 24 26.17 17.69 18.99
CA GLU A 24 25.14 18.75 19.11
C GLU A 24 24.94 19.52 17.79
N LYS A 25 25.99 19.63 16.95
CA LYS A 25 25.93 20.25 15.62
C LYS A 25 25.37 19.30 14.55
N SER A 26 25.24 18.02 14.84
CA SER A 26 24.74 17.01 13.90
C SER A 26 23.26 16.69 14.16
N LEU A 27 22.48 16.66 13.08
CA LEU A 27 21.06 16.29 13.15
C LEU A 27 20.83 14.83 13.57
N ASN A 28 21.84 13.97 13.50
CA ASN A 28 21.70 12.52 13.64
C ASN A 28 22.56 11.91 14.75
N LEU A 29 23.72 12.50 15.05
CA LEU A 29 24.67 11.86 15.98
C LEU A 29 24.16 11.84 17.41
N ASP A 30 23.37 12.82 17.84
CA ASP A 30 22.85 12.89 19.23
C ASP A 30 21.52 12.12 19.45
N VAL A 31 21.00 11.47 18.40
CA VAL A 31 19.72 10.74 18.51
C VAL A 31 19.94 9.45 19.30
N GLY A 32 19.28 9.36 20.45
CA GLY A 32 19.43 8.29 21.45
C GLY A 32 20.24 8.69 22.66
N TYR A 33 20.90 9.86 22.67
CA TYR A 33 21.67 10.33 23.82
C TYR A 33 20.82 11.19 24.75
N ASP A 34 20.90 10.92 26.05
CA ASP A 34 20.25 11.68 27.12
C ASP A 34 21.29 12.47 27.91
N VAL A 35 21.21 13.80 27.79
CA VAL A 35 22.14 14.74 28.43
C VAL A 35 21.95 14.80 29.95
N ALA A 36 20.75 14.51 30.47
CA ALA A 36 20.48 14.61 31.91
C ALA A 36 21.19 13.52 32.71
N ASP A 37 21.24 12.31 32.15
CA ASP A 37 21.75 11.11 32.83
C ASP A 37 23.04 10.55 32.18
N ASP A 38 23.64 11.28 31.23
CA ASP A 38 24.83 10.86 30.45
C ASP A 38 24.71 9.41 29.94
N SER A 39 23.58 9.11 29.30
CA SER A 39 23.21 7.75 28.91
C SER A 39 22.76 7.67 27.45
N TRP A 40 22.87 6.48 26.88
CA TRP A 40 22.42 6.14 25.55
C TRP A 40 21.25 5.17 25.61
N GLU A 41 20.17 5.52 24.94
CA GLU A 41 19.16 4.58 24.47
C GLU A 41 19.70 3.89 23.20
N VAL A 42 19.74 2.56 23.22
CA VAL A 42 20.19 1.72 22.10
C VAL A 42 19.22 0.57 21.89
N ILE A 43 19.07 0.15 20.63
CA ILE A 43 18.35 -1.05 20.25
C ILE A 43 19.38 -2.18 20.17
N VAL A 44 19.13 -3.27 20.89
CA VAL A 44 19.96 -4.46 20.84
C VAL A 44 19.18 -5.63 20.29
N LYS A 45 19.87 -6.42 19.46
CA LYS A 45 19.51 -7.80 19.21
C LYS A 45 20.41 -8.67 20.09
N PHE A 46 19.81 -9.58 20.84
CA PHE A 46 20.50 -10.45 21.77
C PHE A 46 20.04 -11.90 21.56
N PHE A 47 20.62 -12.87 22.27
CA PHE A 47 20.10 -14.24 22.28
C PHE A 47 19.61 -14.63 23.68
N GLY A 48 18.53 -15.42 23.73
CA GLY A 48 17.91 -15.86 24.98
C GLY A 48 16.77 -14.94 25.44
N THR A 49 16.48 -14.97 26.74
CA THR A 49 15.36 -14.21 27.31
C THR A 49 15.83 -12.90 27.95
N THR A 50 14.94 -11.91 27.98
CA THR A 50 15.25 -10.60 28.59
C THR A 50 15.55 -10.70 30.09
N GLU A 51 15.02 -11.73 30.77
CA GLU A 51 15.37 -12.00 32.15
C GLU A 51 16.80 -12.52 32.29
N GLU A 52 17.25 -13.42 31.40
CA GLU A 52 18.65 -13.88 31.36
C GLU A 52 19.60 -12.73 31.02
N LEU A 53 19.26 -11.90 30.03
CA LEU A 53 20.03 -10.70 29.69
C LEU A 53 20.13 -9.76 30.89
N ARG A 54 19.02 -9.56 31.61
CA ARG A 54 19.00 -8.77 32.84
C ARG A 54 19.96 -9.35 33.88
N GLN A 55 19.87 -10.65 34.19
CA GLN A 55 20.78 -11.30 35.14
C GLN A 55 22.26 -11.15 34.71
N LYS A 56 22.56 -11.29 33.42
CA LYS A 56 23.93 -11.12 32.90
C LYS A 56 24.45 -9.70 33.02
N LEU A 57 23.59 -8.71 32.79
CA LEU A 57 23.92 -7.30 33.03
C LEU A 57 24.15 -7.03 34.52
N LEU A 58 23.36 -7.64 35.41
CA LEU A 58 23.54 -7.55 36.86
C LEU A 58 24.85 -8.18 37.36
N GLU A 59 25.18 -9.38 36.86
CA GLU A 59 26.43 -10.06 37.20
C GLU A 59 27.66 -9.25 36.79
N ARG A 60 27.57 -8.56 35.64
CA ARG A 60 28.71 -7.86 35.02
C ARG A 60 28.85 -6.40 35.43
N PHE A 61 27.76 -5.73 35.76
CA PHE A 61 27.70 -4.31 36.15
C PHE A 61 26.83 -4.10 37.40
N PRO A 62 27.24 -4.64 38.57
CA PRO A 62 26.42 -4.65 39.77
C PRO A 62 26.23 -3.26 40.41
N GLU A 63 27.16 -2.33 40.21
CA GLU A 63 27.09 -0.98 40.80
C GLU A 63 26.18 -0.04 39.98
N GLU A 64 26.05 -0.29 38.68
CA GLU A 64 25.30 0.52 37.72
C GLU A 64 23.91 -0.02 37.38
N GLN A 65 23.48 -1.10 38.06
CA GLN A 65 22.18 -1.76 37.85
C GLN A 65 21.01 -0.76 37.78
N ALA A 66 20.97 0.22 38.69
CA ALA A 66 19.87 1.18 38.77
C ALA A 66 19.82 2.15 37.58
N GLN A 67 20.91 2.24 36.81
CA GLN A 67 21.05 3.13 35.65
C GLN A 67 20.83 2.39 34.32
N ILE A 68 20.88 1.05 34.32
CA ILE A 68 20.64 0.24 33.13
C ILE A 68 19.14 -0.08 33.05
N GLY A 69 18.46 0.58 32.11
CA GLY A 69 17.06 0.31 31.78
C GLY A 69 16.94 -0.76 30.70
N ILE A 70 15.96 -1.66 30.82
CA ILE A 70 15.66 -2.69 29.80
C ILE A 70 14.18 -2.67 29.47
N TYR A 71 13.85 -2.37 28.22
CA TYR A 71 12.50 -2.54 27.66
C TYR A 71 12.49 -3.74 26.72
N ASN A 72 11.67 -4.73 27.05
CA ASN A 72 11.57 -5.98 26.31
C ASN A 72 10.82 -5.78 24.98
N LEU A 73 11.40 -6.25 23.87
CA LEU A 73 10.71 -6.39 22.60
C LEU A 73 10.60 -7.89 22.23
N THR A 74 9.67 -8.22 21.34
CA THR A 74 9.53 -9.60 20.85
C THR A 74 10.70 -9.98 19.93
N ASN A 75 10.94 -11.28 19.77
CA ASN A 75 11.95 -11.83 18.86
C ASN A 75 13.41 -11.47 19.22
N GLU A 76 13.76 -11.56 20.50
CA GLU A 76 15.12 -11.33 21.02
C GLU A 76 15.68 -9.92 20.73
N TYR A 77 14.80 -8.93 20.72
CA TYR A 77 15.15 -7.51 20.70
C TYR A 77 14.87 -6.87 22.06
N ALA A 78 15.67 -5.87 22.42
CA ALA A 78 15.40 -5.03 23.57
C ALA A 78 15.85 -3.59 23.29
N ILE A 79 15.24 -2.64 24.00
CA ILE A 79 15.77 -1.27 24.09
C ILE A 79 16.48 -1.17 25.43
N LEU A 80 17.77 -0.84 25.38
CA LEU A 80 18.59 -0.62 26.57
C LEU A 80 18.83 0.87 26.74
N ARG A 81 18.68 1.36 27.97
CA ARG A 81 19.22 2.66 28.39
C ARG A 81 20.48 2.40 29.20
N ILE A 82 21.63 2.80 28.68
CA ILE A 82 22.96 2.42 29.19
C ILE A 82 23.79 3.68 29.44
N PRO A 83 24.44 3.85 30.60
CA PRO A 83 25.43 4.92 30.80
C PRO A 83 26.48 4.94 29.67
N GLN A 84 26.84 6.12 29.17
CA GLN A 84 27.75 6.25 28.02
C GLN A 84 29.06 5.43 28.15
N PRO A 85 29.74 5.36 29.31
CA PRO A 85 30.96 4.55 29.47
C PRO A 85 30.76 3.03 29.29
N LEU A 86 29.52 2.55 29.45
CA LEU A 86 29.21 1.12 29.42
C LEU A 86 28.75 0.63 28.05
N VAL A 87 28.46 1.51 27.09
CA VAL A 87 27.90 1.13 25.78
C VAL A 87 28.81 0.13 25.04
N GLU A 88 30.11 0.42 24.93
CA GLU A 88 31.08 -0.48 24.29
C GLU A 88 31.22 -1.80 25.06
N LEU A 89 31.17 -1.75 26.39
CA LEU A 89 31.32 -2.93 27.25
C LEU A 89 30.11 -3.86 27.16
N VAL A 90 28.89 -3.31 27.13
CA VAL A 90 27.65 -4.07 26.93
C VAL A 90 27.61 -4.66 25.53
N ALA A 91 27.97 -3.89 24.50
CA ALA A 91 28.03 -4.42 23.13
C ALA A 91 29.03 -5.59 22.97
N SER A 92 30.08 -5.63 23.80
CA SER A 92 31.06 -6.72 23.80
C SER A 92 30.59 -8.00 24.48
N MET A 93 29.44 -7.98 25.18
CA MET A 93 28.89 -9.16 25.83
C MET A 93 28.61 -10.26 24.78
N PRO A 94 28.88 -11.55 25.09
CA PRO A 94 28.51 -12.66 24.22
C PRO A 94 27.04 -12.59 23.82
N GLU A 95 26.17 -12.28 24.77
CA GLU A 95 24.71 -12.24 24.67
C GLU A 95 24.20 -11.21 23.65
N ILE A 96 24.95 -10.14 23.39
CA ILE A 96 24.57 -9.12 22.39
C ILE A 96 25.06 -9.56 21.01
N GLU A 97 24.13 -9.77 20.08
CA GLU A 97 24.42 -10.07 18.68
C GLU A 97 24.79 -8.78 17.93
N TYR A 98 23.99 -7.72 18.14
CA TYR A 98 24.16 -6.44 17.46
C TYR A 98 23.55 -5.29 18.29
N MET A 99 24.13 -4.09 18.16
CA MET A 99 23.68 -2.88 18.84
C MET A 99 23.66 -1.68 17.89
N GLU A 100 22.54 -0.97 17.86
CA GLU A 100 22.41 0.28 17.11
C GLU A 100 21.75 1.39 17.95
N LYS A 101 21.99 2.65 17.57
CA LYS A 101 21.29 3.79 18.17
C LYS A 101 19.95 4.02 17.47
N PRO A 102 18.94 4.59 18.15
CA PRO A 102 17.71 4.98 17.48
C PRO A 102 17.98 6.01 16.37
N LYS A 103 17.14 5.95 15.33
CA LYS A 103 17.20 6.82 14.15
C LYS A 103 16.08 7.83 14.21
N ARG A 104 16.34 9.04 13.72
CA ARG A 104 15.29 10.08 13.62
C ARG A 104 14.26 9.66 12.58
N LEU A 105 13.00 9.62 12.99
CA LEU A 105 11.86 9.54 12.07
C LEU A 105 11.52 10.97 11.61
N PHE A 106 11.40 11.20 10.30
CA PHE A 106 11.11 12.51 9.71
C PHE A 106 9.61 12.71 9.38
N PHE A 107 9.18 13.95 9.12
CA PHE A 107 7.76 14.32 8.94
C PHE A 107 7.27 14.09 7.51
N SER A 108 6.84 12.86 7.22
CA SER A 108 6.59 12.47 5.83
C SER A 108 5.23 12.89 5.26
N VAL A 109 4.17 13.09 6.06
CA VAL A 109 2.92 13.71 5.55
C VAL A 109 3.10 15.19 5.25
N GLU A 110 3.84 15.93 6.09
CA GLU A 110 4.17 17.33 5.81
C GLU A 110 5.07 17.45 4.57
N ASN A 111 6.10 16.61 4.46
CA ASN A 111 6.94 16.55 3.27
C ASN A 111 6.13 16.13 2.03
N GLY A 112 5.22 15.16 2.18
CA GLY A 112 4.34 14.71 1.11
C GLY A 112 3.40 15.80 0.61
N LYS A 113 2.81 16.59 1.53
CA LYS A 113 1.99 17.76 1.19
C LYS A 113 2.80 18.86 0.52
N ARG A 114 4.02 19.12 0.99
CA ARG A 114 4.93 20.10 0.36
C ARG A 114 5.27 19.68 -1.07
N SER A 115 5.68 18.43 -1.24
CA SER A 115 6.08 17.84 -2.53
C SER A 115 4.91 17.68 -3.51
N SER A 116 3.68 17.67 -2.98
CA SER A 116 2.43 17.64 -3.73
C SER A 116 1.79 19.02 -3.92
N CYS A 117 2.48 20.11 -3.59
CA CYS A 117 1.98 21.49 -3.74
C CYS A 117 0.65 21.77 -3.00
N ILE A 118 0.42 21.11 -1.86
CA ILE A 118 -0.83 21.23 -1.08
C ILE A 118 -0.76 22.37 -0.07
N ASN A 119 0.40 22.57 0.57
CA ASN A 119 0.57 23.59 1.62
C ASN A 119 0.09 24.99 1.20
N PRO A 120 0.40 25.50 -0.02
CA PRO A 120 -0.06 26.83 -0.46
C PRO A 120 -1.58 26.99 -0.54
N LEU A 121 -2.34 25.88 -0.65
CA LEU A 121 -3.80 25.91 -0.68
C LEU A 121 -4.40 25.97 0.73
N GLN A 122 -3.69 25.46 1.73
CA GLN A 122 -4.14 25.38 3.12
C GLN A 122 -3.68 26.58 3.96
N THR A 123 -2.52 27.17 3.65
CA THR A 123 -2.01 28.35 4.34
C THR A 123 -2.40 29.59 3.55
N GLY A 124 -3.36 30.37 4.06
CA GLY A 124 -3.92 31.58 3.42
C GLY A 124 -2.95 32.76 3.23
N GLN A 125 -1.69 32.52 2.84
CA GLN A 125 -0.70 33.56 2.54
C GLN A 125 -0.89 34.22 1.15
N GLY A 126 -2.00 33.97 0.46
CA GLY A 126 -2.34 34.64 -0.79
C GLY A 126 -3.74 35.21 -0.75
N THR A 127 -3.92 36.46 -1.20
CA THR A 127 -5.22 37.11 -1.45
C THR A 127 -5.96 36.53 -2.68
N SER A 128 -5.64 35.29 -3.08
CA SER A 128 -6.17 34.65 -4.28
C SER A 128 -7.46 33.88 -3.95
N PRO A 129 -8.47 33.86 -4.85
CA PRO A 129 -9.66 33.00 -4.74
C PRO A 129 -9.37 31.49 -4.69
N THR A 130 -8.10 31.09 -4.82
CA THR A 130 -7.59 29.71 -4.69
C THR A 130 -6.99 29.39 -3.32
N SER A 131 -7.08 30.29 -2.34
CA SER A 131 -6.58 30.10 -0.96
C SER A 131 -7.68 29.56 -0.02
N ASN A 132 -7.28 28.90 1.07
CA ASN A 132 -8.15 28.31 2.10
C ASN A 132 -8.99 27.09 1.62
N LEU A 133 -8.40 26.22 0.82
CA LEU A 133 -8.99 24.92 0.51
C LEU A 133 -8.61 23.90 1.58
N THR A 134 -9.62 23.31 2.19
CA THR A 134 -9.52 22.44 3.36
C THR A 134 -10.31 21.13 3.20
N GLY A 135 -11.09 21.01 2.12
CA GLY A 135 -12.01 19.89 1.86
C GLY A 135 -13.39 20.06 2.48
N LYS A 136 -13.68 21.21 3.08
CA LYS A 136 -14.97 21.52 3.70
C LYS A 136 -16.13 21.33 2.71
N GLU A 137 -17.25 20.77 3.17
CA GLU A 137 -18.43 20.39 2.39
C GLU A 137 -18.18 19.34 1.29
N VAL A 138 -17.03 18.66 1.31
CA VAL A 138 -16.73 17.51 0.45
C VAL A 138 -16.57 16.27 1.32
N LEU A 139 -17.15 15.16 0.89
CA LEU A 139 -17.00 13.86 1.55
C LEU A 139 -15.74 13.16 1.05
N VAL A 140 -14.97 12.60 1.98
CA VAL A 140 -13.87 11.67 1.67
C VAL A 140 -14.30 10.28 2.11
N ALA A 141 -14.41 9.37 1.15
CA ALA A 141 -14.68 7.96 1.42
C ALA A 141 -13.38 7.16 1.50
N VAL A 142 -13.23 6.35 2.54
CA VAL A 142 -12.13 5.40 2.72
C VAL A 142 -12.73 4.01 2.81
N ILE A 143 -12.53 3.22 1.75
CA ILE A 143 -12.97 1.82 1.67
C ILE A 143 -11.73 0.96 1.93
N ASP A 144 -11.61 0.43 3.14
CA ASP A 144 -10.35 -0.13 3.66
C ASP A 144 -10.55 -1.15 4.80
N SER A 145 -9.54 -1.36 5.65
CA SER A 145 -9.56 -2.26 6.81
C SER A 145 -10.36 -1.72 8.01
N GLY A 146 -11.00 -0.56 7.84
CA GLY A 146 -11.74 0.19 8.86
C GLY A 146 -11.02 1.45 9.30
N ILE A 147 -11.42 1.96 10.46
CA ILE A 147 -10.81 3.15 11.07
C ILE A 147 -10.87 3.04 12.59
N ASP A 148 -9.82 3.51 13.26
CA ASP A 148 -9.91 3.89 14.66
C ASP A 148 -10.70 5.20 14.78
N TYR A 149 -12.02 5.08 14.93
CA TYR A 149 -12.93 6.23 15.03
C TYR A 149 -12.71 7.07 16.29
N ALA A 150 -11.97 6.57 17.28
CA ALA A 150 -11.65 7.29 18.51
C ALA A 150 -10.38 8.14 18.40
N HIS A 151 -9.59 7.94 17.33
CA HIS A 151 -8.39 8.73 17.10
C HIS A 151 -8.71 10.24 17.03
N PRO A 152 -7.99 11.12 17.77
CA PRO A 152 -8.34 12.54 17.85
C PRO A 152 -8.41 13.26 16.50
N ASP A 153 -7.64 12.80 15.50
CA ASP A 153 -7.61 13.39 14.16
C ASP A 153 -8.93 13.22 13.37
N PHE A 154 -9.79 12.29 13.79
CA PHE A 154 -11.12 12.06 13.22
C PHE A 154 -12.24 12.61 14.10
N CYS A 155 -11.90 13.36 15.14
CA CYS A 155 -12.83 14.04 16.02
C CYS A 155 -12.71 15.56 15.87
N ASN A 156 -13.84 16.24 15.92
CA ASN A 156 -13.95 17.68 16.02
C ASN A 156 -13.39 18.18 17.37
N SER A 157 -13.21 19.50 17.48
CA SER A 157 -12.72 20.14 18.71
C SER A 157 -13.65 19.96 19.90
N ASP A 158 -14.96 19.79 19.66
CA ASP A 158 -15.98 19.53 20.68
C ASP A 158 -16.06 18.04 21.10
N GLY A 159 -15.19 17.19 20.54
CA GLY A 159 -15.16 15.75 20.82
C GLY A 159 -16.13 14.91 19.99
N THR A 160 -16.96 15.52 19.12
CA THR A 160 -17.82 14.78 18.20
C THR A 160 -17.02 14.20 17.04
N THR A 161 -17.52 13.14 16.41
CA THR A 161 -16.88 12.52 15.25
C THR A 161 -17.01 13.36 13.98
N ARG A 162 -16.00 13.28 13.11
CA ARG A 162 -16.06 13.74 11.71
C ARG A 162 -16.53 12.66 10.75
N ILE A 163 -16.73 11.44 11.23
CA ILE A 163 -17.23 10.32 10.43
C ILE A 163 -18.74 10.49 10.30
N ALA A 164 -19.21 10.70 9.07
CA ALA A 164 -20.63 10.81 8.76
C ALA A 164 -21.34 9.47 8.92
N VAL A 165 -20.72 8.41 8.40
CA VAL A 165 -21.23 7.05 8.52
C VAL A 165 -20.07 6.06 8.39
N LEU A 166 -20.14 4.99 9.18
CA LEU A 166 -19.20 3.87 9.14
C LEU A 166 -19.95 2.58 8.86
N TRP A 167 -19.57 1.84 7.82
CA TRP A 167 -20.10 0.49 7.58
C TRP A 167 -19.01 -0.54 7.86
N ASP A 168 -19.24 -1.43 8.83
CA ASP A 168 -18.38 -2.59 9.05
C ASP A 168 -19.03 -3.83 8.44
N GLN A 169 -18.53 -4.25 7.27
CA GLN A 169 -19.04 -5.43 6.55
C GLN A 169 -18.76 -6.73 7.30
N THR A 170 -17.76 -6.76 8.19
CA THR A 170 -17.45 -7.94 9.01
C THR A 170 -18.52 -8.20 10.07
N LEU A 171 -19.24 -7.15 10.44
CA LEU A 171 -20.32 -7.15 11.41
C LEU A 171 -21.69 -6.99 10.75
N ASP A 172 -21.73 -6.85 9.41
CA ASP A 172 -22.91 -6.50 8.62
C ASP A 172 -23.70 -5.33 9.23
N THR A 173 -23.00 -4.32 9.75
CA THR A 173 -23.62 -3.24 10.55
C THR A 173 -23.15 -1.86 10.12
N VAL A 174 -24.11 -0.96 9.93
CA VAL A 174 -23.86 0.46 9.66
C VAL A 174 -24.03 1.27 10.95
N TYR A 175 -23.00 2.04 11.29
CA TYR A 175 -22.97 2.96 12.41
C TYR A 175 -23.11 4.39 11.90
N GLU A 176 -24.26 4.99 12.19
CA GLU A 176 -24.50 6.41 11.93
C GLU A 176 -23.71 7.29 12.91
N ARG A 177 -23.52 8.56 12.54
CA ARG A 177 -22.80 9.56 13.35
C ARG A 177 -23.25 9.61 14.80
N GLU A 178 -24.55 9.51 15.06
CA GLU A 178 -25.13 9.56 16.40
C GLU A 178 -24.63 8.41 17.27
N THR A 179 -24.56 7.21 16.71
CA THR A 179 -24.04 6.00 17.39
C THR A 179 -22.55 6.13 17.67
N ILE A 180 -21.77 6.63 16.69
CA ILE A 180 -20.34 6.86 16.87
C ILE A 180 -20.11 7.90 17.97
N ASN A 181 -20.85 9.01 17.96
CA ASN A 181 -20.77 10.03 19.02
C ASN A 181 -21.17 9.48 20.39
N LEU A 182 -22.18 8.62 20.45
CA LEU A 182 -22.58 7.95 21.69
C LEU A 182 -21.46 7.05 22.22
N ALA A 183 -20.79 6.31 21.34
CA ALA A 183 -19.61 5.52 21.69
C ALA A 183 -18.46 6.42 22.19
N LEU A 184 -18.16 7.52 21.49
CA LEU A 184 -17.07 8.43 21.85
C LEU A 184 -17.22 9.10 23.22
N ARG A 185 -18.46 9.23 23.72
CA ARG A 185 -18.77 9.77 25.05
C ARG A 185 -18.44 8.81 26.19
N GLN A 186 -18.24 7.52 25.91
CA GLN A 186 -17.92 6.55 26.95
C GLN A 186 -16.48 6.74 27.43
N GLU A 187 -16.27 6.62 28.74
CA GLU A 187 -14.96 6.84 29.36
C GLU A 187 -14.01 5.68 29.05
N SER A 188 -14.51 4.45 29.15
CA SER A 188 -13.71 3.26 28.87
C SER A 188 -13.77 2.83 27.40
N GLU A 189 -12.67 2.24 26.94
CA GLU A 189 -12.59 1.62 25.62
C GLU A 189 -13.60 0.44 25.49
N GLN A 190 -13.81 -0.31 26.58
CA GLN A 190 -14.73 -1.43 26.60
C GLN A 190 -16.19 -0.99 26.37
N GLU A 191 -16.66 0.05 27.07
CA GLU A 191 -18.00 0.61 26.89
C GLU A 191 -18.17 1.23 25.50
N ARG A 192 -17.13 1.91 25.00
CA ARG A 192 -17.10 2.48 23.65
C ARG A 192 -17.35 1.40 22.59
N TYR A 193 -16.62 0.29 22.65
CA TYR A 193 -16.80 -0.81 21.69
C TYR A 193 -18.04 -1.67 21.95
N ALA A 194 -18.66 -1.61 23.13
CA ALA A 194 -19.98 -2.20 23.32
C ALA A 194 -21.05 -1.49 22.48
N ILE A 195 -20.86 -0.21 22.16
CA ILE A 195 -21.79 0.60 21.35
C ILE A 195 -21.42 0.56 19.86
N CYS A 196 -20.13 0.75 19.53
CA CYS A 196 -19.61 0.67 18.17
C CYS A 196 -18.43 -0.31 18.13
N PRO A 197 -18.67 -1.62 17.93
CA PRO A 197 -17.62 -2.65 18.00
C PRO A 197 -16.65 -2.68 16.80
N SER A 198 -16.84 -1.81 15.80
CA SER A 198 -15.92 -1.72 14.66
C SER A 198 -14.50 -1.36 15.12
N ARG A 199 -13.52 -2.12 14.65
CA ARG A 199 -12.08 -1.92 14.92
C ARG A 199 -11.26 -2.06 13.64
N ASP A 200 -10.18 -1.29 13.56
CA ASP A 200 -9.15 -1.42 12.54
C ASP A 200 -7.91 -2.11 13.10
N ALA A 201 -7.94 -3.44 13.14
CA ALA A 201 -6.83 -4.25 13.66
C ALA A 201 -5.58 -4.21 12.75
N SER A 202 -5.76 -3.97 11.45
CA SER A 202 -4.65 -3.82 10.51
C SER A 202 -3.97 -2.46 10.66
N GLY A 203 -4.73 -1.42 11.01
CA GLY A 203 -4.28 -0.03 11.05
C GLY A 203 -4.05 0.61 9.69
N HIS A 204 -4.34 -0.10 8.60
CA HIS A 204 -4.14 0.38 7.24
C HIS A 204 -5.14 1.49 6.90
N GLY A 205 -6.42 1.27 7.14
CA GLY A 205 -7.47 2.25 6.87
C GLY A 205 -7.38 3.49 7.74
N THR A 206 -7.00 3.35 9.02
CA THR A 206 -6.69 4.47 9.92
C THR A 206 -5.56 5.34 9.37
N HIS A 207 -4.50 4.71 8.86
CA HIS A 207 -3.35 5.42 8.27
C HIS A 207 -3.74 6.16 6.99
N VAL A 208 -4.45 5.48 6.09
CA VAL A 208 -4.98 6.03 4.83
C VAL A 208 -5.92 7.22 5.08
N ALA A 209 -6.88 7.08 6.00
CA ALA A 209 -7.81 8.14 6.37
C ALA A 209 -7.09 9.35 6.96
N GLY A 210 -6.03 9.13 7.74
CA GLY A 210 -5.20 10.18 8.29
C GLY A 210 -4.53 11.03 7.21
N ILE A 211 -3.97 10.41 6.16
CA ILE A 211 -3.35 11.12 5.03
C ILE A 211 -4.40 11.94 4.27
N ALA A 212 -5.53 11.30 3.95
CA ALA A 212 -6.57 11.92 3.14
C ALA A 212 -7.24 13.09 3.86
N ALA A 213 -7.60 12.93 5.14
CA ALA A 213 -8.47 13.86 5.84
C ALA A 213 -8.24 14.02 7.35
N GLY A 214 -7.18 13.47 7.96
CA GLY A 214 -6.90 13.67 9.39
C GLY A 214 -6.71 15.16 9.74
N ASN A 215 -7.35 15.68 10.79
CA ASN A 215 -7.24 17.12 11.13
C ASN A 215 -5.93 17.50 11.83
N GLY A 216 -5.11 16.52 12.22
CA GLY A 216 -3.85 16.72 12.90
C GLY A 216 -3.99 17.07 14.38
N ARG A 217 -5.17 16.94 15.00
CA ARG A 217 -5.41 17.34 16.39
C ARG A 217 -4.49 16.65 17.38
N ALA A 218 -4.21 15.36 17.22
CA ALA A 218 -3.29 14.61 18.09
C ALA A 218 -1.83 15.10 17.99
N SER A 219 -1.49 15.87 16.96
CA SER A 219 -0.14 16.39 16.71
C SER A 219 -0.07 17.92 16.63
N ASN A 220 -1.09 18.64 17.13
CA ASN A 220 -1.19 20.11 17.04
C ASN A 220 -1.05 20.63 15.60
N GLY A 221 -1.57 19.88 14.62
CA GLY A 221 -1.57 20.20 13.19
C GLY A 221 -0.36 19.69 12.42
N ARG A 222 0.66 19.11 13.07
CA ARG A 222 1.91 18.66 12.42
C ARG A 222 1.70 17.54 11.40
N TYR A 223 0.85 16.57 11.71
CA TYR A 223 0.52 15.46 10.80
C TYR A 223 -0.88 15.60 10.19
N ARG A 224 -1.34 16.84 10.02
CA ARG A 224 -2.61 17.15 9.36
C ARG A 224 -2.60 16.66 7.91
N GLY A 225 -3.62 15.90 7.54
CA GLY A 225 -3.88 15.40 6.20
C GLY A 225 -4.22 16.49 5.18
N VAL A 226 -4.65 16.05 4.00
CA VAL A 226 -4.90 16.92 2.85
C VAL A 226 -6.24 17.65 2.95
N ALA A 227 -7.34 16.91 3.09
CA ALA A 227 -8.70 17.43 3.17
C ALA A 227 -9.19 17.43 4.62
N TYR A 228 -8.49 18.20 5.46
CA TYR A 228 -8.58 18.13 6.91
C TYR A 228 -9.89 18.65 7.54
N GLU A 229 -10.78 19.27 6.75
CA GLU A 229 -12.14 19.64 7.16
C GLU A 229 -13.23 18.81 6.45
N SER A 230 -12.87 17.82 5.62
CA SER A 230 -13.84 16.91 5.00
C SER A 230 -14.51 16.02 6.05
N GLU A 231 -15.78 15.69 5.84
CA GLU A 231 -16.43 14.61 6.58
C GLU A 231 -16.05 13.26 5.95
N LEU A 232 -15.96 12.23 6.78
CA LEU A 232 -15.52 10.90 6.36
C LEU A 232 -16.71 9.95 6.15
N ILE A 233 -16.68 9.19 5.07
CA ILE A 233 -17.45 7.94 4.95
C ILE A 233 -16.45 6.79 5.03
N VAL A 234 -16.65 5.86 5.94
CA VAL A 234 -15.72 4.74 6.11
C VAL A 234 -16.44 3.43 5.86
N VAL A 235 -15.86 2.58 5.03
CA VAL A 235 -16.31 1.20 4.88
C VAL A 235 -15.15 0.29 5.24
N LYS A 236 -15.32 -0.51 6.28
CA LYS A 236 -14.45 -1.63 6.58
C LYS A 236 -14.91 -2.81 5.74
N LEU A 237 -14.08 -3.22 4.80
CA LEU A 237 -14.34 -4.38 3.97
C LEU A 237 -14.28 -5.66 4.81
N GLY A 238 -14.95 -6.71 4.32
CA GLY A 238 -14.96 -8.04 4.93
C GLY A 238 -13.56 -8.54 5.28
N VAL A 239 -13.44 -9.24 6.41
CA VAL A 239 -12.17 -9.86 6.81
C VAL A 239 -11.98 -11.08 5.93
N PRO A 240 -10.85 -11.16 5.21
CA PRO A 240 -10.52 -12.35 4.48
C PRO A 240 -10.29 -13.53 5.45
N ARG A 241 -10.58 -14.76 4.99
CA ARG A 241 -9.97 -15.96 5.60
C ARG A 241 -8.43 -15.79 5.53
N GLU A 242 -7.67 -16.33 6.48
CA GLU A 242 -6.26 -16.02 6.88
C GLU A 242 -5.19 -15.66 5.81
N THR A 243 -5.47 -15.71 4.50
CA THR A 243 -4.54 -15.38 3.40
C THR A 243 -5.22 -14.73 2.17
N SER A 244 -6.47 -14.27 2.26
CA SER A 244 -7.23 -13.69 1.13
C SER A 244 -7.23 -12.15 1.14
N PHE A 245 -7.60 -11.52 0.03
CA PHE A 245 -8.05 -10.12 0.00
C PHE A 245 -9.58 -10.06 0.22
N PRO A 246 -10.16 -8.89 0.59
CA PRO A 246 -11.61 -8.70 0.54
C PRO A 246 -12.16 -8.94 -0.87
N LYS A 247 -13.42 -9.40 -0.96
CA LYS A 247 -14.01 -9.82 -2.23
C LYS A 247 -14.34 -8.62 -3.12
N THR A 248 -14.31 -8.81 -4.43
CA THR A 248 -14.77 -7.79 -5.40
C THR A 248 -16.22 -7.39 -5.15
N THR A 249 -17.08 -8.30 -4.70
CA THR A 249 -18.48 -8.01 -4.33
C THR A 249 -18.62 -7.05 -3.14
N GLU A 250 -17.73 -7.19 -2.16
CA GLU A 250 -17.66 -6.32 -0.97
C GLU A 250 -17.20 -4.91 -1.35
N LEU A 251 -16.23 -4.82 -2.28
CA LEU A 251 -15.78 -3.55 -2.85
C LEU A 251 -16.89 -2.86 -3.66
N MET A 252 -17.60 -3.59 -4.53
CA MET A 252 -18.70 -3.03 -5.33
C MET A 252 -19.80 -2.47 -4.44
N SER A 253 -20.24 -3.24 -3.43
CA SER A 253 -21.27 -2.77 -2.50
C SER A 253 -20.80 -1.59 -1.64
N ALA A 254 -19.51 -1.54 -1.26
CA ALA A 254 -18.92 -0.40 -0.56
C ALA A 254 -18.95 0.89 -1.38
N VAL A 255 -18.60 0.81 -2.68
CA VAL A 255 -18.65 1.96 -3.59
C VAL A 255 -20.09 2.44 -3.78
N ASP A 256 -21.03 1.52 -4.03
CA ASP A 256 -22.45 1.84 -4.15
C ASP A 256 -22.96 2.57 -2.89
N PHE A 257 -22.67 2.00 -1.71
CA PHE A 257 -23.03 2.57 -0.42
C PHE A 257 -22.49 3.99 -0.24
N CYS A 258 -21.20 4.21 -0.52
CA CYS A 258 -20.57 5.53 -0.37
C CYS A 258 -21.23 6.58 -1.28
N ILE A 259 -21.47 6.25 -2.55
CA ILE A 259 -22.08 7.18 -3.51
C ILE A 259 -23.56 7.43 -3.16
N ALA A 260 -24.29 6.40 -2.72
CA ALA A 260 -25.67 6.54 -2.26
C ALA A 260 -25.77 7.50 -1.05
N ARG A 261 -24.86 7.36 -0.07
CA ARG A 261 -24.79 8.26 1.09
C ARG A 261 -24.40 9.68 0.70
N ALA A 262 -23.44 9.86 -0.21
CA ALA A 262 -23.11 11.20 -0.73
C ALA A 262 -24.29 11.89 -1.41
N ARG A 263 -25.09 11.14 -2.18
CA ARG A 263 -26.33 11.65 -2.78
C ARG A 263 -27.36 12.02 -1.71
N GLN A 264 -27.55 11.18 -0.69
CA GLN A 264 -28.45 11.45 0.42
C GLN A 264 -28.06 12.73 1.18
N TYR A 265 -26.76 12.94 1.39
CA TYR A 265 -26.24 14.14 2.06
C TYR A 265 -26.14 15.36 1.13
N GLY A 266 -26.33 15.19 -0.19
CA GLY A 266 -26.24 16.27 -1.17
C GLY A 266 -24.82 16.81 -1.39
N LYS A 267 -23.77 16.05 -1.06
CA LYS A 267 -22.36 16.49 -1.12
C LYS A 267 -21.55 15.76 -2.20
N PRO A 268 -20.56 16.41 -2.84
CA PRO A 268 -19.60 15.71 -3.69
C PRO A 268 -18.72 14.74 -2.89
N ILE A 269 -18.17 13.73 -3.55
CA ILE A 269 -17.41 12.67 -2.88
C ILE A 269 -16.14 12.28 -3.64
N ALA A 270 -15.03 12.18 -2.90
CA ALA A 270 -13.78 11.58 -3.36
C ALA A 270 -13.59 10.21 -2.65
N LEU A 271 -13.55 9.12 -3.42
CA LEU A 271 -13.37 7.75 -2.90
C LEU A 271 -11.90 7.36 -3.02
N ASN A 272 -11.34 6.86 -1.91
CA ASN A 272 -10.02 6.23 -1.87
C ASN A 272 -10.16 4.71 -1.85
N LEU A 273 -9.56 4.04 -2.84
CA LEU A 273 -9.45 2.59 -2.92
C LEU A 273 -7.96 2.20 -2.88
N SER A 274 -7.52 1.59 -1.77
CA SER A 274 -6.12 1.20 -1.57
C SER A 274 -5.93 -0.33 -1.62
N PHE A 275 -6.62 -1.01 -2.54
CA PHE A 275 -6.57 -2.47 -2.73
C PHE A 275 -6.57 -2.83 -4.20
N GLY A 276 -5.99 -3.98 -4.52
CA GLY A 276 -6.14 -4.63 -5.81
C GLY A 276 -5.57 -6.04 -5.80
N ASN A 277 -5.77 -6.76 -6.90
CA ASN A 277 -5.23 -8.09 -7.12
C ASN A 277 -4.75 -8.26 -8.57
N ASN A 278 -4.13 -9.40 -8.88
CA ASN A 278 -3.70 -9.74 -10.24
C ASN A 278 -4.69 -10.67 -10.96
N TYR A 279 -5.92 -10.83 -10.47
CA TYR A 279 -6.90 -11.77 -11.01
C TYR A 279 -7.74 -11.13 -12.10
N GLY A 280 -7.40 -11.41 -13.35
CA GLY A 280 -8.07 -10.89 -14.53
C GLY A 280 -7.10 -10.48 -15.65
N SER A 281 -7.65 -9.90 -16.70
CA SER A 281 -6.94 -9.60 -17.95
C SER A 281 -6.13 -8.30 -17.93
N HIS A 282 -6.25 -7.47 -16.88
CA HIS A 282 -5.63 -6.14 -16.78
C HIS A 282 -5.96 -5.21 -17.96
N SER A 283 -7.10 -5.46 -18.60
CA SER A 283 -7.50 -4.80 -19.86
C SER A 283 -8.57 -3.72 -19.66
N GLY A 284 -9.01 -3.45 -18.43
CA GLY A 284 -10.07 -2.47 -18.16
C GLY A 284 -11.49 -2.99 -18.38
N ASN A 285 -11.67 -4.30 -18.56
CA ASN A 285 -12.93 -4.89 -19.03
C ASN A 285 -13.53 -5.96 -18.10
N SER A 286 -12.95 -6.20 -16.93
CA SER A 286 -13.62 -7.00 -15.90
C SER A 286 -14.84 -6.27 -15.36
N LEU A 287 -15.80 -7.01 -14.81
CA LEU A 287 -17.05 -6.44 -14.29
C LEU A 287 -16.83 -5.38 -13.20
N ILE A 288 -15.80 -5.56 -12.35
CA ILE A 288 -15.44 -4.58 -11.33
C ILE A 288 -14.90 -3.30 -11.97
N GLU A 289 -14.05 -3.40 -12.99
CA GLU A 289 -13.48 -2.23 -13.69
C GLU A 289 -14.57 -1.45 -14.42
N THR A 290 -15.43 -2.13 -15.19
CA THR A 290 -16.52 -1.48 -15.91
C THR A 290 -17.54 -0.85 -14.96
N TYR A 291 -17.83 -1.51 -13.84
CA TYR A 291 -18.68 -0.94 -12.79
C TYR A 291 -18.09 0.35 -12.20
N LEU A 292 -16.78 0.37 -11.88
CA LEU A 292 -16.12 1.57 -11.38
C LEU A 292 -16.08 2.69 -12.43
N ASP A 293 -15.92 2.34 -13.70
CA ASP A 293 -16.01 3.29 -14.81
C ASP A 293 -17.40 3.94 -14.89
N ASP A 294 -18.47 3.17 -14.70
CA ASP A 294 -19.83 3.69 -14.67
C ASP A 294 -20.06 4.56 -13.42
N MET A 295 -19.62 4.11 -12.25
CA MET A 295 -19.73 4.85 -10.99
C MET A 295 -18.93 6.15 -10.98
N ALA A 296 -17.81 6.22 -11.70
CA ALA A 296 -17.05 7.45 -11.88
C ALA A 296 -17.84 8.54 -12.64
N ASN A 297 -18.87 8.17 -13.41
CA ASN A 297 -19.79 9.11 -14.07
C ASN A 297 -21.08 9.35 -13.28
N TYR A 298 -21.29 8.61 -12.19
CA TYR A 298 -22.49 8.69 -11.39
C TYR A 298 -22.31 9.65 -10.22
N TRP A 299 -23.21 10.63 -10.10
CA TRP A 299 -23.10 11.72 -9.11
C TRP A 299 -21.80 12.55 -9.27
N LYS A 300 -21.55 13.48 -8.34
CA LYS A 300 -20.34 14.32 -8.27
C LYS A 300 -19.20 13.52 -7.63
N THR A 301 -18.74 12.49 -8.35
CA THR A 301 -17.87 11.43 -7.83
C THR A 301 -16.48 11.47 -8.46
N SER A 302 -15.44 11.25 -7.63
CA SER A 302 -14.08 10.99 -8.10
C SER A 302 -13.54 9.75 -7.40
N ILE A 303 -13.15 8.74 -8.16
CA ILE A 303 -12.62 7.47 -7.64
C ILE A 303 -11.12 7.44 -7.87
N VAL A 304 -10.36 7.24 -6.80
CA VAL A 304 -8.89 7.23 -6.80
C VAL A 304 -8.40 5.88 -6.29
N ILE A 305 -7.55 5.21 -7.07
CA ILE A 305 -7.12 3.83 -6.83
C ILE A 305 -5.59 3.74 -6.84
N GLY A 306 -5.01 3.03 -5.88
CA GLY A 306 -3.57 2.72 -5.90
C GLY A 306 -3.20 1.76 -7.02
N SER A 307 -2.02 1.92 -7.62
CA SER A 307 -1.59 1.06 -8.73
C SER A 307 -1.12 -0.35 -8.32
N GLY A 308 -0.95 -0.61 -7.02
CA GLY A 308 -0.46 -1.88 -6.49
C GLY A 308 1.04 -1.86 -6.21
N ASN A 309 1.53 -2.84 -5.46
CA ASN A 309 2.93 -2.92 -5.02
C ASN A 309 3.72 -4.03 -5.75
N GLU A 310 3.23 -4.46 -6.91
CA GLU A 310 3.75 -5.64 -7.64
C GLU A 310 4.87 -5.30 -8.63
N GLY A 311 5.27 -4.01 -8.73
CA GLY A 311 6.21 -3.52 -9.75
C GLY A 311 7.61 -4.12 -9.68
N SER A 312 7.99 -4.71 -8.55
CA SER A 312 9.27 -5.42 -8.35
C SER A 312 9.07 -6.79 -7.68
N ALA A 313 7.86 -7.34 -7.73
CA ALA A 313 7.49 -8.56 -7.01
C ALA A 313 7.74 -9.86 -7.80
N ALA A 314 8.16 -9.75 -9.07
CA ALA A 314 8.36 -10.89 -9.97
C ALA A 314 7.12 -11.80 -10.16
N VAL A 315 5.92 -11.24 -9.98
CA VAL A 315 4.63 -11.95 -10.13
C VAL A 315 3.99 -11.77 -11.51
N HIS A 316 4.69 -11.11 -12.44
CA HIS A 316 4.27 -10.92 -13.81
C HIS A 316 5.42 -11.23 -14.79
N THR A 317 5.09 -11.87 -15.90
CA THR A 317 5.96 -11.96 -17.08
C THR A 317 5.13 -11.89 -18.35
N ALA A 318 5.74 -11.44 -19.44
CA ALA A 318 5.09 -11.31 -20.73
C ALA A 318 6.06 -11.68 -21.84
N GLY A 319 5.51 -12.05 -22.99
CA GLY A 319 6.32 -12.43 -24.13
C GLY A 319 5.56 -12.36 -25.44
N LYS A 320 6.29 -12.63 -26.53
CA LYS A 320 5.73 -12.70 -27.87
C LYS A 320 6.19 -13.97 -28.54
N LEU A 321 5.23 -14.83 -28.85
CA LEU A 321 5.45 -16.08 -29.57
C LEU A 321 5.62 -15.80 -31.07
N THR A 322 6.53 -16.53 -31.70
CA THR A 322 6.68 -16.58 -33.15
C THR A 322 6.39 -18.01 -33.63
N LEU A 323 5.88 -18.16 -34.86
CA LEU A 323 5.55 -19.50 -35.37
C LEU A 323 6.84 -20.34 -35.49
N ASN A 324 6.79 -21.59 -35.04
CA ASN A 324 7.91 -22.55 -35.00
C ASN A 324 8.97 -22.30 -33.91
N GLU A 325 8.75 -21.38 -32.97
CA GLU A 325 9.63 -21.15 -31.82
C GLU A 325 8.88 -21.45 -30.52
N GLU A 326 9.27 -22.53 -29.85
CA GLU A 326 8.76 -22.82 -28.50
C GLU A 326 9.40 -21.89 -27.48
N GLN A 327 8.62 -21.43 -26.50
CA GLN A 327 9.13 -20.63 -25.39
C GLN A 327 8.84 -21.35 -24.07
N GLU A 328 9.80 -21.36 -23.17
CA GLU A 328 9.63 -21.85 -21.80
C GLU A 328 9.64 -20.67 -20.83
N VAL A 329 8.59 -20.56 -20.03
CA VAL A 329 8.50 -19.63 -18.91
C VAL A 329 8.81 -20.39 -17.63
N GLU A 330 9.77 -19.90 -16.86
CA GLU A 330 10.24 -20.54 -15.64
C GLU A 330 9.71 -19.83 -14.38
N ILE A 331 9.15 -20.62 -13.46
CA ILE A 331 8.59 -20.17 -12.19
C ILE A 331 9.40 -20.85 -11.08
N ALA A 332 10.07 -20.07 -10.25
CA ALA A 332 10.62 -20.56 -9.01
C ALA A 332 9.48 -20.69 -8.00
N VAL A 333 9.37 -21.85 -7.35
CA VAL A 333 8.46 -22.11 -6.24
C VAL A 333 9.30 -22.41 -5.01
N SER A 334 9.10 -21.64 -3.95
CA SER A 334 9.81 -21.84 -2.69
C SER A 334 9.28 -23.04 -1.91
N ALA A 335 10.12 -23.58 -1.04
CA ALA A 335 9.70 -24.59 -0.06
C ALA A 335 8.50 -24.10 0.76
N TYR A 336 7.63 -25.04 1.14
CA TYR A 336 6.44 -24.80 1.95
C TYR A 336 5.41 -23.85 1.30
N GLU A 337 5.37 -23.76 -0.02
CA GLU A 337 4.30 -23.06 -0.72
C GLU A 337 3.01 -23.89 -0.63
N ALA A 338 1.96 -23.32 -0.04
CA ALA A 338 0.73 -24.08 0.22
C ALA A 338 -0.10 -24.30 -1.04
N SER A 339 -0.12 -23.32 -1.94
CA SER A 339 -0.82 -23.39 -3.22
C SER A 339 -0.33 -22.27 -4.13
N LEU A 340 -0.42 -22.46 -5.44
CA LEU A 340 -0.06 -21.45 -6.42
C LEU A 340 -1.10 -21.47 -7.54
N ASN A 341 -1.48 -20.30 -8.06
CA ASN A 341 -2.19 -20.25 -9.33
C ASN A 341 -1.42 -19.45 -10.38
N LEU A 342 -1.72 -19.74 -11.64
CA LEU A 342 -1.13 -19.10 -12.79
C LEU A 342 -2.24 -18.80 -13.79
N GLN A 343 -2.33 -17.53 -14.18
CA GLN A 343 -3.20 -17.09 -15.26
C GLN A 343 -2.36 -16.79 -16.49
N ILE A 344 -2.71 -17.37 -17.63
CA ILE A 344 -2.10 -17.04 -18.93
C ILE A 344 -3.16 -16.34 -19.78
N TRP A 345 -2.87 -15.11 -20.21
CA TRP A 345 -3.76 -14.31 -21.04
C TRP A 345 -3.17 -14.09 -22.42
N LYS A 346 -3.98 -14.32 -23.45
CA LYS A 346 -3.59 -14.11 -24.85
C LYS A 346 -4.77 -13.66 -25.71
N ASN A 347 -4.50 -13.26 -26.94
CA ASN A 347 -5.56 -13.07 -27.93
C ASN A 347 -6.25 -14.41 -28.23
N TYR A 348 -7.59 -14.43 -28.36
CA TYR A 348 -8.32 -15.66 -28.62
C TYR A 348 -8.02 -16.23 -30.03
N VAL A 349 -7.66 -15.37 -30.98
CA VAL A 349 -7.32 -15.80 -32.35
C VAL A 349 -6.03 -16.63 -32.44
N ASP A 350 -5.17 -16.51 -31.43
CA ASP A 350 -3.93 -17.27 -31.35
C ASP A 350 -4.20 -18.67 -30.77
N GLU A 351 -3.67 -19.71 -31.39
CA GLU A 351 -3.71 -21.07 -30.86
C GLU A 351 -2.31 -21.45 -30.37
N ILE A 352 -2.23 -21.79 -29.08
CA ILE A 352 -1.00 -22.22 -28.43
C ILE A 352 -1.25 -23.54 -27.70
N GLY A 353 -0.29 -24.46 -27.78
CA GLY A 353 -0.20 -25.60 -26.88
C GLY A 353 0.50 -25.17 -25.59
N VAL A 354 -0.04 -25.57 -24.45
CA VAL A 354 0.59 -25.32 -23.14
C VAL A 354 0.96 -26.66 -22.52
N SER A 355 2.21 -26.81 -22.10
CA SER A 355 2.70 -27.97 -21.35
C SER A 355 3.30 -27.50 -20.03
N VAL A 356 3.17 -28.30 -18.99
CA VAL A 356 3.72 -28.02 -17.65
C VAL A 356 4.78 -29.06 -17.32
N ILE A 357 5.95 -28.59 -16.90
CA ILE A 357 7.11 -29.42 -16.58
C ILE A 357 7.41 -29.25 -15.09
N HIS A 358 7.32 -30.37 -14.36
CA HIS A 358 7.64 -30.49 -12.95
C HIS A 358 9.16 -30.31 -12.72
N PRO A 359 9.60 -29.78 -11.56
CA PRO A 359 11.03 -29.61 -11.23
C PRO A 359 11.86 -30.91 -11.37
N GLY A 360 11.23 -32.05 -11.08
CA GLY A 360 11.80 -33.40 -11.28
C GLY A 360 11.89 -33.89 -12.74
N GLY A 361 11.50 -33.08 -13.73
CA GLY A 361 11.64 -33.35 -15.16
C GLY A 361 10.43 -34.00 -15.85
N THR A 362 9.44 -34.47 -15.10
CA THR A 362 8.19 -35.01 -15.66
C THR A 362 7.38 -33.88 -16.30
N ALA A 363 6.85 -34.12 -17.51
CA ALA A 363 6.03 -33.14 -18.22
C ALA A 363 4.62 -33.66 -18.48
N ILE A 364 3.63 -32.76 -18.42
CA ILE A 364 2.28 -32.99 -18.95
C ILE A 364 2.02 -32.01 -20.10
N GLY A 365 1.28 -32.48 -21.09
CA GLY A 365 0.80 -31.66 -22.19
C GLY A 365 1.28 -32.12 -23.58
N PRO A 366 0.91 -31.39 -24.65
CA PRO A 366 0.10 -30.17 -24.60
C PRO A 366 -1.28 -30.43 -23.99
N LEU A 367 -1.68 -29.57 -23.06
CA LEU A 367 -2.97 -29.66 -22.36
C LEU A 367 -4.11 -29.59 -23.39
N GLN A 368 -5.19 -30.31 -23.13
CA GLN A 368 -6.28 -30.40 -24.11
C GLN A 368 -7.05 -29.08 -24.16
N ARG A 369 -7.41 -28.64 -25.37
CA ARG A 369 -8.21 -27.42 -25.59
C ARG A 369 -9.71 -27.75 -25.55
N ILE A 370 -10.16 -28.29 -24.43
CA ILE A 370 -11.54 -28.72 -24.21
C ILE A 370 -12.21 -27.85 -23.15
N GLN A 371 -13.53 -27.69 -23.25
CA GLN A 371 -14.33 -27.08 -22.20
C GLN A 371 -14.40 -27.99 -20.98
N GLY A 372 -14.27 -27.40 -19.78
CA GLY A 372 -14.34 -28.11 -18.51
C GLY A 372 -12.98 -28.31 -17.84
N THR A 373 -13.02 -28.69 -16.57
CA THR A 373 -11.82 -28.85 -15.75
C THR A 373 -11.05 -30.10 -16.14
N GLN A 374 -9.75 -29.93 -16.37
CA GLN A 374 -8.81 -31.04 -16.51
C GLN A 374 -7.99 -31.18 -15.23
N ARG A 375 -7.64 -32.41 -14.87
CA ARG A 375 -6.91 -32.72 -13.65
C ARG A 375 -5.70 -33.59 -13.97
N PHE A 376 -4.54 -33.18 -13.48
CA PHE A 376 -3.29 -33.93 -13.60
C PHE A 376 -2.61 -33.97 -12.24
N GLN A 377 -1.79 -34.98 -12.01
CA GLN A 377 -0.94 -35.05 -10.83
C GLN A 377 0.52 -35.15 -11.29
N LEU A 378 1.37 -34.29 -10.76
CA LEU A 378 2.81 -34.23 -10.98
C LEU A 378 3.48 -34.20 -9.61
N GLY A 379 4.13 -35.30 -9.22
CA GLY A 379 4.69 -35.42 -7.87
C GLY A 379 3.60 -35.33 -6.79
N GLU A 380 3.84 -34.46 -5.80
CA GLU A 380 2.91 -34.14 -4.71
C GLU A 380 2.01 -32.93 -5.06
N THR A 381 1.94 -32.55 -6.34
CA THR A 381 1.15 -31.42 -6.83
C THR A 381 0.05 -31.87 -7.80
N ASN A 382 -1.20 -31.57 -7.45
CA ASN A 382 -2.34 -31.67 -8.34
C ASN A 382 -2.49 -30.38 -9.15
N LEU A 383 -2.61 -30.49 -10.46
CA LEU A 383 -2.92 -29.40 -11.36
C LEU A 383 -4.38 -29.45 -11.79
N LEU A 384 -5.12 -28.38 -11.49
CA LEU A 384 -6.41 -28.12 -12.12
C LEU A 384 -6.20 -27.11 -13.25
N VAL A 385 -6.61 -27.49 -14.45
CA VAL A 385 -6.47 -26.67 -15.63
C VAL A 385 -7.85 -26.33 -16.17
N TYR A 386 -8.05 -25.06 -16.51
CA TYR A 386 -9.24 -24.59 -17.18
C TYR A 386 -8.85 -23.74 -18.40
N TYR A 387 -9.27 -24.17 -19.58
CA TYR A 387 -9.18 -23.40 -20.82
C TYR A 387 -10.46 -22.59 -20.98
N GLY A 388 -10.38 -21.29 -20.70
CA GLY A 388 -11.52 -20.38 -20.84
C GLY A 388 -11.87 -20.10 -22.30
N GLU A 389 -13.07 -19.61 -22.52
CA GLU A 389 -13.48 -18.98 -23.78
C GLU A 389 -13.72 -17.48 -23.56
N PRO A 390 -13.67 -16.66 -24.61
CA PRO A 390 -14.08 -15.27 -24.53
C PRO A 390 -15.47 -15.13 -23.93
N SER A 391 -15.66 -14.07 -23.16
CA SER A 391 -16.97 -13.70 -22.63
C SER A 391 -17.58 -12.56 -23.44
N PRO A 392 -18.89 -12.27 -23.30
CA PRO A 392 -19.50 -11.10 -23.93
C PRO A 392 -18.83 -9.76 -23.62
N TYR A 393 -17.99 -9.71 -22.57
CA TYR A 393 -17.32 -8.50 -22.09
C TYR A 393 -15.80 -8.54 -22.28
N ASN A 394 -15.24 -9.71 -22.64
CA ASN A 394 -13.80 -9.88 -22.77
C ASN A 394 -13.46 -10.79 -23.98
N PRO A 395 -12.87 -10.23 -25.06
CA PRO A 395 -12.48 -11.01 -26.25
C PRO A 395 -11.20 -11.84 -26.05
N TYR A 396 -10.50 -11.67 -24.92
CA TYR A 396 -9.25 -12.38 -24.62
C TYR A 396 -9.52 -13.72 -23.96
N GLN A 397 -8.58 -14.64 -24.14
CA GLN A 397 -8.65 -15.96 -23.55
C GLN A 397 -7.79 -16.05 -22.29
N GLU A 398 -8.37 -16.60 -21.23
CA GLU A 398 -7.66 -17.05 -20.04
C GLU A 398 -7.39 -18.56 -20.13
N ILE A 399 -6.16 -18.96 -19.81
CA ILE A 399 -5.83 -20.34 -19.45
C ILE A 399 -5.41 -20.30 -17.99
N TYR A 400 -6.23 -20.90 -17.12
CA TYR A 400 -6.02 -20.90 -15.68
C TYR A 400 -5.45 -22.24 -15.22
N LEU A 401 -4.40 -22.19 -14.41
CA LEU A 401 -3.78 -23.35 -13.79
C LEU A 401 -3.75 -23.13 -12.27
N ASP A 402 -4.22 -24.13 -11.53
CA ASP A 402 -4.20 -24.16 -10.07
C ASP A 402 -3.31 -25.32 -9.61
N PHE A 403 -2.31 -25.01 -8.80
CA PHE A 403 -1.35 -25.94 -8.22
C PHE A 403 -1.78 -26.18 -6.78
N ILE A 404 -2.35 -27.36 -6.55
CA ILE A 404 -2.93 -27.76 -5.27
C ILE A 404 -2.11 -28.91 -4.70
N PRO A 405 -1.74 -28.88 -3.42
CA PRO A 405 -0.95 -29.94 -2.81
C PRO A 405 -1.78 -31.22 -2.68
N VAL A 406 -1.13 -32.38 -2.84
CA VAL A 406 -1.69 -33.67 -2.40
C VAL A 406 -1.68 -33.74 -0.87
N GLY A 407 -0.59 -33.26 -0.26
CA GLY A 407 -0.44 -33.10 1.19
C GLY A 407 -0.68 -31.67 1.64
N SER A 408 0.36 -31.04 2.18
CA SER A 408 0.29 -29.68 2.73
C SER A 408 0.90 -28.60 1.84
N TYR A 409 1.85 -28.97 0.98
CA TYR A 409 2.62 -28.04 0.16
C TYR A 409 2.82 -28.61 -1.24
N ILE A 410 2.91 -27.73 -2.23
CA ILE A 410 3.27 -28.10 -3.60
C ILE A 410 4.77 -28.35 -3.70
N ASP A 411 5.21 -29.09 -4.71
CA ASP A 411 6.62 -29.39 -4.93
C ASP A 411 7.40 -28.09 -5.23
N ASP A 412 8.48 -27.85 -4.51
CA ASP A 412 9.36 -26.70 -4.70
C ASP A 412 10.37 -26.90 -5.84
N GLY A 413 10.98 -25.80 -6.28
CA GLY A 413 11.95 -25.79 -7.37
C GLY A 413 11.46 -25.04 -8.60
N ILE A 414 12.10 -25.30 -9.74
CA ILE A 414 11.82 -24.58 -11.00
C ILE A 414 10.78 -25.35 -11.80
N TRP A 415 9.56 -24.83 -11.80
CA TRP A 415 8.50 -25.26 -12.69
C TRP A 415 8.64 -24.56 -14.04
N LYS A 416 8.32 -25.27 -15.13
CA LYS A 416 8.35 -24.66 -16.47
C LYS A 416 7.02 -24.78 -17.17
N ILE A 417 6.59 -23.69 -17.79
CA ILE A 417 5.43 -23.61 -18.66
C ILE A 417 5.94 -23.48 -20.08
N ARG A 418 5.83 -24.55 -20.86
CA ARG A 418 6.22 -24.56 -22.27
C ARG A 418 5.03 -24.14 -23.13
N LEU A 419 5.24 -23.11 -23.95
CA LEU A 419 4.29 -22.59 -24.93
C LEU A 419 4.75 -23.03 -26.32
N THR A 420 3.93 -23.87 -26.98
CA THR A 420 4.16 -24.34 -28.35
C THR A 420 3.21 -23.61 -29.30
N PRO A 421 3.70 -22.75 -30.22
CA PRO A 421 2.85 -22.02 -31.15
C PRO A 421 2.21 -22.97 -32.18
N ILE A 422 0.88 -22.93 -32.30
CA ILE A 422 0.12 -23.72 -33.31
C ILE A 422 -0.35 -22.80 -34.43
N ARG A 423 -0.97 -21.67 -34.07
CA ARG A 423 -1.41 -20.62 -35.00
C ARG A 423 -1.23 -19.28 -34.33
N ILE A 424 -0.40 -18.41 -34.90
CA ILE A 424 -0.08 -17.11 -34.30
C ILE A 424 -0.43 -15.99 -35.27
N THR A 425 -1.19 -15.01 -34.78
CA THR A 425 -1.52 -13.75 -35.44
C THR A 425 -0.90 -12.57 -34.69
N ASP A 426 -1.15 -12.48 -33.38
CA ASP A 426 -0.56 -11.45 -32.51
C ASP A 426 0.64 -12.04 -31.76
N GLY A 427 0.44 -13.15 -31.06
CA GLY A 427 1.48 -13.90 -30.36
C GLY A 427 1.83 -13.33 -28.99
N ALA A 428 1.29 -12.18 -28.61
CA ALA A 428 1.47 -11.60 -27.28
C ALA A 428 0.76 -12.45 -26.22
N PHE A 429 1.48 -12.72 -25.13
CA PHE A 429 0.91 -13.33 -23.94
C PHE A 429 1.42 -12.63 -22.68
N ASP A 430 0.63 -12.72 -21.64
CA ASP A 430 0.96 -12.23 -20.30
C ASP A 430 0.63 -13.34 -19.30
N MET A 431 1.43 -13.45 -18.25
CA MET A 431 1.25 -14.40 -17.17
C MET A 431 1.31 -13.71 -15.82
N TRP A 432 0.33 -13.98 -14.96
CA TRP A 432 0.30 -13.46 -13.59
C TRP A 432 0.21 -14.57 -12.56
N LEU A 433 0.95 -14.35 -11.47
CA LEU A 433 0.80 -15.05 -10.20
C LEU A 433 -0.02 -14.18 -9.23
N PRO A 434 -0.52 -14.74 -8.10
CA PRO A 434 -1.20 -13.99 -7.06
C PRO A 434 -0.41 -12.78 -6.57
N ALA A 435 -1.12 -11.68 -6.31
CA ALA A 435 -0.56 -10.46 -5.73
C ALA A 435 -0.51 -10.51 -4.20
N GLY A 436 0.25 -9.59 -3.59
CA GLY A 436 -0.04 -9.14 -2.23
C GLY A 436 0.47 -10.03 -1.09
N ASN A 437 1.74 -10.46 -1.15
CA ASN A 437 2.42 -11.26 -0.13
C ASN A 437 1.72 -12.58 0.23
N VAL A 438 0.84 -13.08 -0.63
CA VAL A 438 0.20 -14.40 -0.49
C VAL A 438 1.21 -15.52 -0.76
N LEU A 439 2.19 -15.25 -1.62
CA LEU A 439 3.25 -16.17 -2.00
C LEU A 439 4.46 -16.00 -1.07
N ASN A 440 5.24 -17.08 -0.93
CA ASN A 440 6.52 -17.01 -0.23
C ASN A 440 7.51 -16.10 -0.99
N SER A 441 8.44 -15.48 -0.27
CA SER A 441 9.35 -14.44 -0.81
C SER A 441 10.31 -14.90 -1.92
N GLY A 442 10.45 -16.21 -2.16
CA GLY A 442 11.21 -16.77 -3.27
C GLY A 442 10.34 -17.41 -4.37
N THR A 443 9.02 -17.27 -4.31
CA THR A 443 8.10 -17.78 -5.32
C THR A 443 7.81 -16.67 -6.34
N GLY A 444 8.14 -16.89 -7.61
CA GLY A 444 8.01 -15.88 -8.66
C GLY A 444 8.57 -16.32 -10.01
N PHE A 445 8.39 -15.51 -11.05
CA PHE A 445 9.01 -15.75 -12.34
C PHE A 445 10.52 -15.50 -12.29
N LEU A 446 11.31 -16.36 -12.92
CA LEU A 446 12.77 -16.16 -13.02
C LEU A 446 13.14 -15.03 -13.99
N ASN A 447 12.28 -14.78 -14.99
CA ASN A 447 12.43 -13.70 -15.96
C ASN A 447 11.17 -12.82 -15.93
N PRO A 448 11.00 -11.97 -14.91
CA PRO A 448 9.81 -11.13 -14.78
C PRO A 448 9.86 -9.92 -15.73
N VAL A 449 8.69 -9.38 -16.03
CA VAL A 449 8.51 -8.11 -16.76
C VAL A 449 7.90 -7.09 -15.81
N GLU A 450 8.56 -5.94 -15.65
CA GLU A 450 8.17 -4.91 -14.66
C GLU A 450 7.00 -4.04 -15.13
N GLU A 451 6.74 -3.97 -16.44
CA GLU A 451 5.52 -3.37 -17.01
C GLU A 451 4.30 -4.28 -16.89
N THR A 452 3.11 -3.68 -16.87
CA THR A 452 1.79 -4.35 -16.76
C THR A 452 1.62 -5.06 -15.40
N THR A 453 2.20 -4.45 -14.36
CA THR A 453 2.14 -4.89 -12.96
C THR A 453 1.10 -4.11 -12.15
N LEU A 454 0.27 -3.32 -12.82
CA LEU A 454 -0.86 -2.62 -12.22
C LEU A 454 -1.83 -3.63 -11.64
N THR A 455 -2.38 -3.43 -10.45
CA THR A 455 -3.38 -4.34 -9.91
C THR A 455 -4.78 -3.96 -10.38
N ILE A 456 -5.67 -4.94 -10.54
CA ILE A 456 -7.10 -4.71 -10.76
C ILE A 456 -7.72 -4.28 -9.42
N PRO A 457 -8.54 -3.21 -9.38
CA PRO A 457 -9.19 -2.55 -10.51
C PRO A 457 -8.56 -1.22 -10.94
N SER A 458 -7.28 -0.99 -10.64
CA SER A 458 -6.58 0.24 -11.02
C SER A 458 -6.38 0.39 -12.54
N THR A 459 -6.60 -0.68 -13.29
CA THR A 459 -6.62 -0.72 -14.76
C THR A 459 -7.94 -0.23 -15.38
N ALA A 460 -8.96 0.11 -14.57
CA ALA A 460 -10.18 0.75 -15.05
C ALA A 460 -9.90 2.11 -15.74
N THR A 461 -10.68 2.43 -16.77
CA THR A 461 -10.35 3.53 -17.70
C THR A 461 -10.53 4.89 -17.05
N LYS A 462 -11.65 5.08 -16.34
CA LYS A 462 -12.17 6.38 -15.88
C LYS A 462 -11.83 6.73 -14.43
N VAL A 463 -11.26 5.78 -13.68
CA VAL A 463 -10.73 6.03 -12.34
C VAL A 463 -9.36 6.72 -12.42
N ILE A 464 -8.95 7.40 -11.34
CA ILE A 464 -7.61 8.00 -11.22
C ILE A 464 -6.68 6.98 -10.55
N THR A 465 -5.70 6.49 -11.31
CA THR A 465 -4.75 5.50 -10.84
C THR A 465 -3.47 6.17 -10.34
N VAL A 466 -3.04 5.80 -9.15
CA VAL A 466 -1.96 6.48 -8.42
C VAL A 466 -0.81 5.53 -8.12
N GLY A 467 0.35 5.80 -8.68
CA GLY A 467 1.61 5.15 -8.30
C GLY A 467 2.32 5.87 -7.16
N ALA A 468 3.44 5.32 -6.71
CA ALA A 468 4.22 5.84 -5.61
C ALA A 468 5.61 6.36 -6.06
N TYR A 469 6.06 7.43 -5.41
CA TYR A 469 7.46 7.86 -5.47
C TYR A 469 7.98 8.21 -4.07
N ASP A 470 9.30 8.19 -3.92
CA ASP A 470 9.99 8.68 -2.74
C ASP A 470 10.21 10.18 -2.84
N ALA A 471 9.46 10.94 -2.04
CA ALA A 471 9.53 12.40 -2.03
C ALA A 471 10.81 12.98 -1.42
N ARG A 472 11.69 12.15 -0.85
CA ARG A 472 12.99 12.58 -0.34
C ARG A 472 14.00 12.73 -1.46
N PHE A 473 13.87 11.90 -2.49
CA PHE A 473 14.82 11.79 -3.60
C PHE A 473 14.20 12.12 -4.96
N ASP A 474 12.88 12.37 -5.00
CA ASP A 474 12.11 12.53 -6.24
C ASP A 474 12.29 11.33 -7.20
N GLN A 475 12.35 10.13 -6.62
CA GLN A 475 12.61 8.87 -7.33
C GLN A 475 11.36 7.99 -7.33
N ALA A 476 11.05 7.37 -8.48
CA ALA A 476 9.98 6.37 -8.58
C ALA A 476 10.20 5.23 -7.56
N ALA A 477 9.13 4.81 -6.88
CA ALA A 477 9.23 3.69 -5.94
C ALA A 477 9.26 2.37 -6.73
N ALA A 478 10.27 1.53 -6.48
CA ALA A 478 10.48 0.29 -7.24
C ALA A 478 9.28 -0.67 -7.18
N PHE A 479 8.59 -0.72 -6.03
CA PHE A 479 7.40 -1.55 -5.86
C PHE A 479 6.17 -1.02 -6.62
N SER A 480 6.15 0.24 -7.05
CA SER A 480 4.96 0.86 -7.64
C SER A 480 4.56 0.12 -8.92
N GLY A 481 3.34 -0.43 -8.93
CA GLY A 481 2.73 -1.04 -10.12
C GLY A 481 2.72 -0.04 -11.26
N ARG A 482 3.12 -0.50 -12.45
CA ARG A 482 3.48 0.34 -13.59
C ARG A 482 3.18 -0.35 -14.91
N GLY A 483 3.12 0.42 -16.00
CA GLY A 483 2.98 -0.11 -17.35
C GLY A 483 1.82 0.46 -18.13
N TYR A 484 1.11 -0.45 -18.79
CA TYR A 484 -0.04 -0.12 -19.62
C TYR A 484 -1.19 -1.04 -19.25
N THR A 485 -2.41 -0.65 -19.60
CA THR A 485 -3.48 -1.64 -19.73
C THR A 485 -3.11 -2.63 -20.82
N ARG A 486 -3.23 -3.93 -20.54
CA ARG A 486 -2.75 -5.02 -21.40
C ARG A 486 -3.24 -4.91 -22.85
N ALA A 487 -4.51 -4.53 -23.02
CA ALA A 487 -5.20 -4.51 -24.30
C ALA A 487 -5.19 -3.16 -25.02
N THR A 488 -5.39 -2.07 -24.27
CA THR A 488 -5.63 -0.73 -24.85
C THR A 488 -4.36 0.10 -24.90
N ASN A 489 -3.25 -0.39 -24.35
CA ASN A 489 -1.98 0.34 -24.24
C ASN A 489 -2.14 1.72 -23.59
N GLN A 490 -3.14 1.88 -22.71
CA GLN A 490 -3.35 3.10 -21.97
C GLN A 490 -2.26 3.20 -20.92
N VAL A 491 -1.51 4.31 -20.92
CA VAL A 491 -0.50 4.56 -19.89
C VAL A 491 -1.17 4.68 -18.52
N LYS A 492 -0.72 3.84 -17.58
CA LYS A 492 -1.12 3.84 -16.17
C LYS A 492 0.13 3.60 -15.31
N PRO A 493 0.26 4.21 -14.10
CA PRO A 493 -0.71 5.06 -13.41
C PRO A 493 -0.98 6.38 -14.14
N ASP A 494 -2.04 7.10 -13.76
CA ASP A 494 -2.31 8.43 -14.31
C ASP A 494 -1.28 9.45 -13.78
N LEU A 495 -0.91 9.33 -12.51
CA LEU A 495 0.13 10.15 -11.88
C LEU A 495 0.70 9.40 -10.66
N VAL A 496 1.74 9.95 -10.05
CA VAL A 496 2.31 9.41 -8.80
C VAL A 496 2.19 10.39 -7.64
N ALA A 497 2.13 9.88 -6.42
CA ALA A 497 2.15 10.67 -5.19
C ALA A 497 3.16 10.09 -4.17
N PRO A 498 3.54 10.85 -3.13
CA PRO A 498 4.46 10.37 -2.10
C PRO A 498 3.93 9.09 -1.45
N GLY A 499 4.68 7.99 -1.54
CA GLY A 499 4.24 6.68 -1.03
C GLY A 499 5.29 5.94 -0.21
N VAL A 500 6.46 6.54 0.04
CA VAL A 500 7.57 5.92 0.79
C VAL A 500 7.73 6.58 2.14
N GLU A 501 7.74 5.76 3.19
CA GLU A 501 7.93 6.14 4.59
C GLU A 501 6.96 7.25 5.06
N ILE A 502 5.67 7.11 4.77
CA ILE A 502 4.64 8.10 5.12
C ILE A 502 4.17 7.95 6.57
N MET A 503 4.34 8.99 7.39
CA MET A 503 3.89 9.08 8.78
C MET A 503 2.44 9.55 8.87
N SER A 504 1.52 8.72 9.33
CA SER A 504 0.07 9.05 9.47
C SER A 504 -0.55 8.34 10.68
N CYS A 505 -1.84 8.55 10.92
CA CYS A 505 -2.57 8.06 12.09
C CYS A 505 -2.40 6.54 12.30
N ALA A 506 -2.33 6.12 13.55
CA ALA A 506 -2.25 4.72 13.96
C ALA A 506 -3.42 4.36 14.90
N PRO A 507 -3.91 3.09 14.89
CA PRO A 507 -4.89 2.64 15.87
C PRO A 507 -4.35 2.73 17.31
N GLY A 508 -5.22 3.04 18.26
CA GLY A 508 -4.85 3.25 19.66
C GLY A 508 -4.31 4.65 19.95
N GLY A 509 -4.38 5.54 18.95
CA GLY A 509 -3.82 6.89 19.03
C GLY A 509 -2.41 7.01 18.41
N GLY A 510 -2.02 8.24 18.11
CA GLY A 510 -0.66 8.55 17.64
C GLY A 510 -0.47 8.28 16.14
N TYR A 511 0.79 8.08 15.75
CA TYR A 511 1.19 8.06 14.35
C TYR A 511 2.23 6.97 14.08
N GLN A 512 2.17 6.37 12.89
CA GLN A 512 3.08 5.33 12.43
C GLN A 512 3.53 5.58 10.98
N VAL A 513 4.69 5.04 10.61
CA VAL A 513 5.25 5.10 9.26
C VAL A 513 4.81 3.89 8.45
N ARG A 514 4.33 4.11 7.21
CA ARG A 514 4.03 3.03 6.25
C ARG A 514 4.47 3.41 4.83
N THR A 515 4.72 2.39 4.02
CA THR A 515 5.15 2.50 2.62
C THR A 515 4.23 1.70 1.72
N GLY A 516 3.88 2.24 0.55
CA GLY A 516 3.06 1.58 -0.46
C GLY A 516 2.29 2.57 -1.34
N THR A 517 1.76 2.10 -2.46
CA THR A 517 0.83 2.91 -3.27
C THR A 517 -0.40 3.30 -2.47
N SER A 518 -0.79 2.46 -1.50
CA SER A 518 -1.85 2.75 -0.54
C SER A 518 -1.66 4.05 0.24
N MET A 519 -0.43 4.50 0.46
CA MET A 519 -0.12 5.78 1.11
C MET A 519 -0.04 6.94 0.10
N ALA A 520 0.23 6.66 -1.17
CA ALA A 520 0.22 7.65 -2.25
C ALA A 520 -1.21 8.05 -2.65
N THR A 521 -2.11 7.08 -2.84
CA THR A 521 -3.52 7.28 -3.19
C THR A 521 -4.24 8.35 -2.35
N PRO A 522 -4.17 8.35 -1.00
CA PRO A 522 -4.92 9.31 -0.19
C PRO A 522 -4.44 10.77 -0.34
N PHE A 523 -3.20 11.03 -0.78
CA PHE A 523 -2.79 12.39 -1.14
C PHE A 523 -3.59 12.92 -2.34
N VAL A 524 -3.83 12.05 -3.32
CA VAL A 524 -4.60 12.36 -4.53
C VAL A 524 -6.09 12.43 -4.21
N THR A 525 -6.61 11.53 -3.38
CA THR A 525 -8.01 11.57 -2.90
C THR A 525 -8.30 12.88 -2.19
N GLY A 526 -7.47 13.26 -1.21
CA GLY A 526 -7.65 14.52 -0.51
C GLY A 526 -7.49 15.73 -1.45
N SER A 527 -6.59 15.65 -2.44
CA SER A 527 -6.43 16.70 -3.45
C SER A 527 -7.65 16.84 -4.35
N ALA A 528 -8.28 15.73 -4.74
CA ALA A 528 -9.55 15.74 -5.45
C ALA A 528 -10.64 16.42 -4.60
N ALA A 529 -10.67 16.17 -3.28
CA ALA A 529 -11.60 16.86 -2.39
C ALA A 529 -11.33 18.38 -2.30
N LEU A 530 -10.07 18.82 -2.29
CA LEU A 530 -9.73 20.25 -2.37
C LEU A 530 -10.19 20.88 -3.69
N LEU A 531 -9.99 20.19 -4.83
CA LEU A 531 -10.47 20.66 -6.12
C LEU A 531 -12.00 20.66 -6.19
N MET A 532 -12.70 19.69 -5.60
CA MET A 532 -14.16 19.68 -5.51
C MET A 532 -14.69 20.82 -4.64
N GLN A 533 -14.01 21.17 -3.55
CA GLN A 533 -14.38 22.35 -2.77
C GLN A 533 -14.24 23.60 -3.63
N TRP A 534 -13.10 23.76 -4.32
CA TRP A 534 -12.88 24.91 -5.20
C TRP A 534 -13.92 24.97 -6.34
N GLY A 535 -14.15 23.88 -7.05
CA GLY A 535 -15.05 23.85 -8.20
C GLY A 535 -16.52 23.87 -7.78
N ILE A 536 -16.94 22.87 -7.03
CA ILE A 536 -18.36 22.57 -6.78
C ILE A 536 -18.90 23.39 -5.61
N VAL A 537 -18.21 23.41 -4.48
CA VAL A 537 -18.69 24.08 -3.26
C VAL A 537 -18.60 25.60 -3.40
N ASN A 538 -17.46 26.10 -3.87
CA ASN A 538 -17.24 27.54 -4.05
C ASN A 538 -17.81 28.07 -5.39
N GLY A 539 -18.38 27.20 -6.23
CA GLY A 539 -19.11 27.60 -7.45
C GLY A 539 -18.27 27.97 -8.66
N ASN A 540 -16.96 27.68 -8.67
CA ASN A 540 -16.09 27.97 -9.82
C ASN A 540 -16.30 27.00 -11.00
N ASP A 541 -16.68 25.75 -10.71
CA ASP A 541 -16.88 24.69 -11.70
C ASP A 541 -17.72 23.55 -11.11
N ALA A 542 -19.04 23.59 -11.37
CA ALA A 542 -19.98 22.60 -10.83
C ALA A 542 -19.77 21.17 -11.34
N TYR A 543 -18.95 20.99 -12.40
CA TYR A 543 -18.71 19.71 -13.07
C TYR A 543 -17.29 19.15 -12.84
N LEU A 544 -16.57 19.67 -11.84
CA LEU A 544 -15.19 19.25 -11.54
C LEU A 544 -15.15 17.92 -10.77
N TYR A 545 -15.44 16.82 -11.48
CA TYR A 545 -15.40 15.43 -11.01
C TYR A 545 -15.11 14.46 -12.17
N GLY A 546 -15.03 13.14 -11.93
CA GLY A 546 -14.78 12.13 -12.95
C GLY A 546 -13.55 12.41 -13.84
N GLU A 547 -13.68 12.22 -15.15
CA GLU A 547 -12.60 12.47 -16.12
C GLU A 547 -12.11 13.92 -16.12
N LYS A 548 -12.98 14.90 -15.81
CA LYS A 548 -12.57 16.31 -15.72
C LYS A 548 -11.61 16.53 -14.55
N MET A 549 -11.86 15.89 -13.41
CA MET A 549 -10.95 15.88 -12.26
C MET A 549 -9.59 15.29 -12.65
N LYS A 550 -9.60 14.11 -13.28
CA LYS A 550 -8.39 13.45 -13.78
C LYS A 550 -7.59 14.37 -14.69
N ALA A 551 -8.24 14.98 -15.68
CA ALA A 551 -7.61 15.90 -16.64
C ALA A 551 -6.90 17.07 -15.96
N TYR A 552 -7.47 17.61 -14.89
CA TYR A 552 -6.88 18.73 -14.15
C TYR A 552 -5.67 18.28 -13.33
N LEU A 553 -5.76 17.11 -12.69
CA LEU A 553 -4.67 16.54 -11.91
C LEU A 553 -3.47 16.19 -12.79
N ILE A 554 -3.68 15.57 -13.96
CA ILE A 554 -2.59 15.24 -14.89
C ILE A 554 -1.98 16.49 -15.54
N ARG A 555 -2.78 17.53 -15.82
CA ARG A 555 -2.28 18.83 -16.31
C ARG A 555 -1.38 19.50 -15.29
N GLY A 556 -1.75 19.42 -14.01
CA GLY A 556 -1.00 20.02 -12.91
C GLY A 556 0.27 19.24 -12.52
N ALA A 557 0.40 17.98 -12.96
CA ALA A 557 1.47 17.09 -12.51
C ALA A 557 2.87 17.64 -12.85
N ARG A 558 3.76 17.63 -11.85
CA ARG A 558 5.15 18.04 -11.99
C ARG A 558 5.99 16.90 -12.55
N LYS A 559 7.00 17.21 -13.36
CA LYS A 559 7.92 16.20 -13.89
C LYS A 559 8.98 15.87 -12.83
N LEU A 560 9.37 14.59 -12.75
CA LEU A 560 10.43 14.13 -11.85
C LEU A 560 11.75 14.03 -12.63
N PRO A 561 12.91 14.26 -11.98
CA PRO A 561 14.22 14.09 -12.61
C PRO A 561 14.42 12.65 -13.08
N GLY A 562 15.26 12.47 -14.11
CA GLY A 562 15.54 11.15 -14.70
C GLY A 562 14.56 10.71 -15.78
N PHE A 563 13.46 11.44 -16.01
CA PHE A 563 12.48 11.14 -17.06
C PHE A 563 12.30 12.35 -17.99
N THR A 564 12.41 12.12 -19.30
CA THR A 564 12.28 13.17 -20.33
C THR A 564 11.01 13.05 -21.16
N VAL A 565 10.34 11.89 -21.14
CA VAL A 565 9.14 11.61 -21.92
C VAL A 565 7.95 11.40 -21.00
N TYR A 566 6.83 12.03 -21.33
CA TYR A 566 5.57 11.91 -20.63
C TYR A 566 4.38 11.90 -21.63
N PRO A 567 3.30 11.16 -21.33
CA PRO A 567 3.19 10.23 -20.22
C PRO A 567 4.15 9.03 -20.38
N ASN A 568 4.49 8.36 -19.30
CA ASN A 568 5.34 7.16 -19.32
C ASN A 568 4.80 6.09 -18.36
N PRO A 569 5.13 4.80 -18.56
CA PRO A 569 4.53 3.70 -17.80
C PRO A 569 4.84 3.71 -16.30
N VAL A 570 5.87 4.43 -15.85
CA VAL A 570 6.30 4.46 -14.45
C VAL A 570 5.60 5.57 -13.67
N LEU A 571 5.59 6.78 -14.23
CA LEU A 571 5.14 7.99 -13.54
C LEU A 571 3.80 8.52 -14.05
N GLY A 572 3.23 7.90 -15.08
CA GLY A 572 2.07 8.45 -15.77
C GLY A 572 2.39 9.82 -16.34
N TRP A 573 1.58 10.81 -15.97
CA TRP A 573 1.75 12.21 -16.35
C TRP A 573 2.70 12.99 -15.44
N GLY A 574 3.18 12.42 -14.34
CA GLY A 574 4.12 13.04 -13.40
C GLY A 574 3.70 12.90 -11.95
N ALA A 575 4.41 13.59 -11.06
CA ALA A 575 4.07 13.65 -9.65
C ALA A 575 2.96 14.68 -9.37
N LEU A 576 2.06 14.36 -8.43
CA LEU A 576 0.99 15.23 -7.99
C LEU A 576 1.51 16.64 -7.65
N CYS A 577 0.80 17.66 -8.12
CA CYS A 577 0.98 19.05 -7.67
C CYS A 577 -0.35 19.78 -7.68
N THR A 578 -1.06 19.73 -6.55
CA THR A 578 -2.47 20.14 -6.43
C THR A 578 -2.70 21.61 -6.77
N ALA A 579 -1.80 22.51 -6.36
CA ALA A 579 -1.90 23.92 -6.70
C ALA A 579 -1.81 24.19 -8.21
N ASN A 580 -1.05 23.39 -8.96
CA ASN A 580 -0.97 23.53 -10.42
C ASN A 580 -2.19 22.92 -11.14
N SER A 581 -2.94 22.05 -10.47
CA SER A 581 -4.13 21.41 -11.00
C SER A 581 -5.33 22.37 -11.03
N ILE A 582 -5.37 23.37 -10.16
CA ILE A 582 -6.42 24.41 -10.15
C ILE A 582 -6.23 25.34 -11.36
N PRO A 583 -7.27 25.59 -12.18
CA PRO A 583 -7.22 26.58 -13.25
C PRO A 583 -6.89 27.97 -12.71
N ARG A 584 -6.02 28.68 -13.43
CA ARG A 584 -5.71 30.08 -13.16
C ARG A 584 -6.57 31.01 -14.00
#